data_AF-A0A6G0X881-F1
#
_entry.id   AF-A0A6G0X881-F1
#
_cell.length_a   1.000
_cell.length_b   1.000
_cell.length_c   1.000
_cell.angle_alpha   90.00
_cell.angle_beta   90.00
_cell.angle_gamma   90.00
#
_symmetry.space_group_name_H-M   'P 1'
#
loop_
_entity.id
_entity.type
_entity.pdbx_description
1 polymer ?
#
loop_
_entity_poly.entity_id
_entity_poly.type
_entity_poly.pdbx_seq_one_letter_code
_entity_poly.pdbx_strand_id
1 'polypeptide(L)'
;MYESRGMPAVLDTLYSTLSPTQRESTRKKIYGWVAAKDHVLSKATSPRTSHYKTVRSLGTGTTLPPHVEEQLVQWIQSMKRDGVPVTYEMLRIMAMEMASEAGIRPHKFKASTRWVQCFRRRHRFAWRTKTRIGQASNEDGANALEEFSTKIRTIIEEERIALVLNADQTAINYEYLPTKTLNSCGEKTVWVKCGGKTKERATAMVLGDASGRKYPLFLILKTKQSRIKVVVQENNSVRHGFGRVVWKEVEAIQSQYGCQIYGNPSAWWNSDLSIKFLKFHFESREARSEKKVLLLWDDFSAHFTDAVMACARDLNVLLYKVPPGFTWVCQPADVAWIRPLKVSLRSLWLGSIRQQVMSSRVCGETFNALDEGDCQDEGLRVFYL
;
A
#
# COMPACT_ATOMS: atom_id res chain seq x y z
N MET A 1 23.79 -25.17 -52.48
CA MET A 1 23.50 -26.61 -52.75
C MET A 1 22.26 -26.79 -53.61
N TYR A 2 21.08 -26.30 -53.19
CA TYR A 2 19.87 -26.32 -54.04
C TYR A 2 20.03 -25.52 -55.34
N GLU A 3 20.43 -24.25 -55.25
CA GLU A 3 20.60 -23.36 -56.42
C GLU A 3 21.67 -23.84 -57.42
N SER A 4 22.60 -24.68 -56.96
CA SER A 4 23.72 -25.18 -57.75
C SER A 4 23.52 -26.59 -58.32
N ARG A 5 22.61 -27.41 -57.75
CA ARG A 5 22.48 -28.85 -58.07
C ARG A 5 21.03 -29.33 -58.27
N GLY A 6 20.05 -28.46 -58.04
CA GLY A 6 18.63 -28.78 -58.18
C GLY A 6 18.05 -29.56 -57.00
N MET A 7 16.71 -29.58 -56.90
CA MET A 7 15.97 -30.25 -55.81
C MET A 7 16.21 -31.76 -55.71
N PRO A 8 16.27 -32.53 -56.82
CA PRO A 8 16.48 -33.98 -56.75
C PRO A 8 17.81 -34.34 -56.07
N ALA A 9 18.90 -33.70 -56.48
CA ALA A 9 20.23 -33.93 -55.90
C ALA A 9 20.30 -33.57 -54.40
N VAL A 10 19.56 -32.54 -53.97
CA VAL A 10 19.47 -32.18 -52.54
C VAL A 10 18.76 -33.27 -51.74
N LEU A 11 17.65 -33.80 -52.24
CA LEU A 11 16.93 -34.90 -51.59
C LEU A 11 17.75 -36.18 -51.56
N ASP A 12 18.49 -36.47 -52.63
CA ASP A 12 19.38 -37.64 -52.70
C ASP A 12 20.57 -37.53 -51.75
N THR A 13 21.12 -36.33 -51.56
CA THR A 13 22.32 -36.17 -50.73
C THR A 13 22.00 -36.04 -49.25
N LEU A 14 20.96 -35.28 -48.89
CA LEU A 14 20.67 -34.92 -47.49
C LEU A 14 19.53 -35.73 -46.88
N TYR A 15 18.71 -36.38 -47.71
CA TYR A 15 17.48 -37.05 -47.29
C TYR A 15 17.31 -38.43 -47.95
N SER A 16 18.42 -39.12 -48.21
CA SER A 16 18.47 -40.43 -48.89
C SER A 16 17.66 -41.52 -48.19
N THR A 17 17.56 -41.46 -46.86
CA THR A 17 16.91 -42.47 -46.01
C THR A 17 15.40 -42.29 -45.86
N LEU A 18 14.81 -41.24 -46.44
CA LEU A 18 13.37 -40.97 -46.34
C LEU A 18 12.55 -41.81 -47.32
N SER A 19 11.36 -42.22 -46.90
CA SER A 19 10.40 -42.89 -47.80
C SER A 19 9.90 -41.93 -48.90
N PRO A 20 9.39 -42.43 -50.04
CA PRO A 20 8.92 -41.58 -51.14
C PRO A 20 7.92 -40.49 -50.70
N THR A 21 6.97 -40.83 -49.82
CA THR A 21 5.99 -39.88 -49.27
C THR A 21 6.65 -38.81 -48.39
N GLN A 22 7.64 -39.20 -47.57
CA GLN A 22 8.39 -38.28 -46.72
C GLN A 22 9.30 -37.37 -47.56
N ARG A 23 9.88 -37.89 -48.66
CA ARG A 23 10.67 -37.11 -49.62
C ARG A 23 9.81 -36.06 -50.31
N GLU A 24 8.59 -36.39 -50.71
CA GLU A 24 7.66 -35.45 -51.31
C GLU A 24 7.20 -34.35 -50.32
N SER A 25 6.92 -34.72 -49.06
CA SER A 25 6.65 -33.74 -47.99
C SER A 25 7.85 -32.81 -47.74
N THR A 26 9.06 -33.37 -47.73
CA THR A 26 10.31 -32.62 -47.53
C THR A 26 10.58 -31.68 -48.70
N ARG A 27 10.34 -32.14 -49.94
CA ARG A 27 10.41 -31.33 -51.17
C ARG A 27 9.55 -30.07 -51.04
N LYS A 28 8.27 -30.22 -50.67
CA LYS A 28 7.34 -29.10 -50.47
C LYS A 28 7.81 -28.12 -49.39
N LYS A 29 8.36 -28.62 -48.28
CA LYS A 29 8.93 -27.79 -47.20
C LYS A 29 10.14 -26.99 -47.68
N ILE A 30 11.07 -27.61 -48.40
CA ILE A 30 12.25 -26.93 -48.93
C ILE A 30 11.83 -25.83 -49.91
N TYR A 31 10.87 -26.08 -50.81
CA TYR A 31 10.33 -25.02 -51.67
C TYR A 31 9.72 -23.86 -50.88
N GLY A 32 8.98 -24.16 -49.80
CA GLY A 32 8.48 -23.13 -48.89
C GLY A 32 9.60 -22.30 -48.24
N TRP A 33 10.71 -22.93 -47.85
CA TRP A 33 11.88 -22.22 -47.30
C TRP A 33 12.62 -21.40 -48.35
N VAL A 34 12.74 -21.91 -49.58
CA VAL A 34 13.35 -21.18 -50.70
C VAL A 34 12.53 -19.93 -51.04
N ALA A 35 11.19 -20.05 -51.09
CA ALA A 35 10.30 -18.91 -51.32
C ALA A 35 10.39 -17.85 -50.21
N ALA A 36 10.75 -18.24 -48.99
CA ALA A 36 10.90 -17.35 -47.83
C ALA A 36 12.36 -17.08 -47.44
N LYS A 37 13.33 -17.37 -48.32
CA LYS A 37 14.78 -17.41 -48.03
C LYS A 37 15.28 -16.14 -47.34
N ASP A 38 14.98 -14.97 -47.90
CA ASP A 38 15.47 -13.69 -47.38
C ASP A 38 14.91 -13.39 -45.98
N HIS A 39 13.64 -13.74 -45.75
CA HIS A 39 13.00 -13.58 -44.45
C HIS A 39 13.66 -14.47 -43.40
N VAL A 40 13.87 -15.75 -43.70
CA VAL A 40 14.53 -16.71 -42.80
C VAL A 40 15.95 -16.25 -42.50
N LEU A 41 16.70 -15.83 -43.53
CA LEU A 41 18.08 -15.36 -43.37
C LEU A 41 18.15 -14.13 -42.47
N SER A 42 17.24 -13.16 -42.64
CA SER A 42 17.18 -11.95 -41.81
C SER A 42 16.96 -12.24 -40.31
N LYS A 43 16.28 -13.35 -39.98
CA LYS A 43 16.02 -13.76 -38.59
C LYS A 43 17.12 -14.63 -38.02
N ALA A 44 17.73 -15.47 -38.85
CA ALA A 44 18.84 -16.33 -38.47
C ALA A 44 20.12 -15.54 -38.16
N THR A 45 20.37 -14.43 -38.87
CA THR A 45 21.57 -13.60 -38.70
C THR A 45 21.54 -12.64 -37.50
N SER A 46 20.36 -12.40 -36.92
CA SER A 46 20.23 -11.55 -35.73
C SER A 46 20.42 -12.37 -34.45
N PRO A 47 21.36 -12.02 -33.55
CA PRO A 47 21.59 -12.75 -32.29
C PRO A 47 20.33 -12.85 -31.41
N ARG A 48 19.40 -11.89 -31.54
CA ARG A 48 18.17 -11.82 -30.75
C ARG A 48 17.07 -12.76 -31.28
N THR A 49 17.10 -13.13 -32.55
CA THR A 49 16.03 -13.93 -33.20
C THR A 49 16.49 -15.26 -33.78
N SER A 50 17.80 -15.55 -33.75
CA SER A 50 18.39 -16.76 -34.34
C SER A 50 17.89 -18.07 -33.74
N HIS A 51 17.48 -18.08 -32.47
CA HIS A 51 16.92 -19.25 -31.78
C HIS A 51 15.41 -19.45 -32.04
N TYR A 52 14.76 -18.56 -32.81
CA TYR A 52 13.31 -18.64 -33.04
C TYR A 52 12.98 -19.78 -34.00
N LYS A 53 12.14 -20.72 -33.54
CA LYS A 53 11.59 -21.80 -34.37
C LYS A 53 10.36 -21.36 -35.19
N THR A 54 9.73 -20.26 -34.80
CA THR A 54 8.55 -19.68 -35.46
C THR A 54 8.58 -18.17 -35.33
N VAL A 55 8.34 -17.45 -36.42
CA VAL A 55 8.23 -15.98 -36.44
C VAL A 55 6.89 -15.61 -37.06
N ARG A 56 6.15 -14.71 -36.41
CA ARG A 56 4.92 -14.10 -36.93
C ARG A 56 5.17 -12.61 -37.11
N SER A 57 4.52 -11.98 -38.08
CA SER A 57 4.58 -10.52 -38.22
C SER A 57 4.12 -9.85 -36.91
N LEU A 58 4.71 -8.70 -36.58
CA LEU A 58 4.16 -7.85 -35.54
C LEU A 58 2.72 -7.50 -35.94
N GLY A 59 1.73 -8.01 -35.20
CA GLY A 59 0.30 -7.82 -35.50
C GLY A 59 -0.47 -9.08 -35.93
N THR A 60 0.16 -10.25 -36.17
CA THR A 60 -0.59 -11.46 -36.60
C THR A 60 -1.38 -12.16 -35.47
N GLY A 61 -1.48 -11.56 -34.29
CA GLY A 61 -2.24 -12.11 -33.17
C GLY A 61 -3.55 -11.37 -33.01
N THR A 62 -4.59 -11.73 -33.78
CA THR A 62 -6.00 -11.33 -33.59
C THR A 62 -6.15 -9.96 -32.93
N THR A 63 -5.59 -8.92 -33.57
CA THR A 63 -5.69 -7.55 -33.09
C THR A 63 -6.99 -6.96 -33.59
N LEU A 64 -7.62 -6.13 -32.76
CA LEU A 64 -8.67 -5.25 -33.23
C LEU A 64 -8.07 -4.35 -34.33
N PRO A 65 -8.87 -3.93 -35.33
CA PRO A 65 -8.45 -2.89 -36.25
C PRO A 65 -7.97 -1.66 -35.48
N PRO A 66 -6.95 -0.91 -35.97
CA PRO A 66 -6.38 0.21 -35.24
C PRO A 66 -7.41 1.22 -34.74
N HIS A 67 -8.41 1.56 -35.56
CA HIS A 67 -9.47 2.50 -35.19
C HIS A 67 -10.36 1.98 -34.05
N VAL A 68 -10.64 0.68 -33.99
CA VAL A 68 -11.41 0.05 -32.90
C VAL A 68 -10.57 -0.01 -31.64
N GLU A 69 -9.28 -0.31 -31.78
CA GLU A 69 -8.35 -0.32 -30.66
C GLU A 69 -8.17 1.08 -30.04
N GLU A 70 -8.23 2.14 -30.85
CA GLU A 70 -8.20 3.53 -30.41
C GLU A 70 -9.48 3.96 -29.68
N GLN A 71 -10.66 3.56 -30.17
CA GLN A 71 -11.92 3.77 -29.45
C GLN A 71 -11.91 3.10 -28.07
N LEU A 72 -11.37 1.89 -27.98
CA LEU A 72 -11.20 1.21 -26.69
C LEU A 72 -10.26 1.97 -25.74
N VAL A 73 -9.20 2.59 -26.26
CA VAL A 73 -8.30 3.44 -25.48
C VAL A 73 -9.03 4.68 -24.97
N GLN A 74 -9.82 5.36 -25.81
CA GLN A 74 -10.62 6.52 -25.43
C GLN A 74 -11.64 6.17 -24.35
N TRP A 75 -12.32 5.02 -24.48
CA TRP A 75 -13.22 4.52 -23.45
C TRP A 75 -12.51 4.29 -22.11
N ILE A 76 -11.33 3.64 -22.11
CA ILE A 76 -10.53 3.46 -20.87
C ILE A 76 -10.16 4.82 -20.24
N GLN A 77 -9.83 5.82 -21.07
CA GLN A 77 -9.50 7.16 -20.59
C GLN A 77 -10.72 7.88 -20.01
N SER A 78 -11.91 7.74 -20.62
CA SER A 78 -13.16 8.28 -20.07
C SER A 78 -13.47 7.65 -18.72
N MET A 79 -13.47 6.33 -18.62
CA MET A 79 -13.74 5.62 -17.36
C MET A 79 -12.76 6.05 -16.26
N LYS A 80 -11.49 6.30 -16.60
CA LYS A 80 -10.50 6.85 -15.68
C LYS A 80 -10.79 8.29 -15.26
N ARG A 81 -11.25 9.14 -16.19
CA ARG A 81 -11.66 10.52 -15.90
C ARG A 81 -12.84 10.53 -14.94
N ASP A 82 -13.79 9.62 -15.13
CA ASP A 82 -14.99 9.46 -14.32
C ASP A 82 -14.73 8.69 -13.00
N GLY A 83 -13.46 8.37 -12.71
CA GLY A 83 -13.06 7.66 -11.48
C GLY A 83 -13.46 6.18 -11.44
N VAL A 84 -14.01 5.62 -12.52
CA VAL A 84 -14.46 4.23 -12.59
C VAL A 84 -13.29 3.29 -12.90
N PRO A 85 -12.95 2.34 -12.01
CA PRO A 85 -11.83 1.44 -12.24
C PRO A 85 -12.13 0.44 -13.36
N VAL A 86 -11.36 0.49 -14.45
CA VAL A 86 -11.42 -0.51 -15.52
C VAL A 86 -10.75 -1.80 -15.06
N THR A 87 -11.54 -2.85 -14.84
CA THR A 87 -11.04 -4.19 -14.49
C THR A 87 -10.62 -4.99 -15.72
N TYR A 88 -9.91 -6.11 -15.48
CA TYR A 88 -9.57 -7.06 -16.54
C TYR A 88 -10.80 -7.53 -17.32
N GLU A 89 -11.90 -7.82 -16.61
CA GLU A 89 -13.09 -8.37 -17.25
C GLU A 89 -13.88 -7.29 -18.01
N MET A 90 -13.98 -6.08 -17.45
CA MET A 90 -14.58 -4.93 -18.16
C MET A 90 -13.85 -4.65 -19.47
N LEU A 91 -12.51 -4.66 -19.46
CA LEU A 91 -11.72 -4.48 -20.67
C LEU A 91 -11.99 -5.58 -21.71
N ARG A 92 -12.21 -6.83 -21.27
CA ARG A 92 -12.51 -7.94 -22.19
C ARG A 92 -13.89 -7.82 -22.79
N ILE A 93 -14.90 -7.55 -21.96
CA ILE A 93 -16.29 -7.37 -22.39
C ILE A 93 -16.34 -6.25 -23.44
N MET A 94 -15.84 -5.07 -23.10
CA MET A 94 -15.85 -3.91 -23.99
C MET A 94 -15.07 -4.15 -25.29
N ALA A 95 -13.90 -4.81 -25.20
CA ALA A 95 -13.15 -5.17 -26.40
C ALA A 95 -13.90 -6.14 -27.32
N MET A 96 -14.69 -7.07 -26.77
CA MET A 96 -15.51 -8.00 -27.56
C MET A 96 -16.74 -7.32 -28.15
N GLU A 97 -17.38 -6.41 -27.40
CA GLU A 97 -18.49 -5.58 -27.88
C GLU A 97 -18.04 -4.72 -29.07
N MET A 98 -16.98 -3.93 -28.90
CA MET A 98 -16.40 -3.10 -29.96
C MET A 98 -15.92 -3.93 -31.17
N ALA A 99 -15.47 -5.17 -30.95
CA ALA A 99 -15.15 -6.09 -32.06
C ALA A 99 -16.40 -6.48 -32.84
N SER A 100 -17.49 -6.81 -32.13
CA SER A 100 -18.77 -7.20 -32.71
C SER A 100 -19.37 -6.06 -33.53
N GLU A 101 -19.35 -4.84 -33.00
CA GLU A 101 -19.81 -3.62 -33.67
C GLU A 101 -19.00 -3.33 -34.95
N ALA A 102 -17.69 -3.59 -34.93
CA ALA A 102 -16.83 -3.50 -36.10
C ALA A 102 -16.99 -4.68 -37.09
N GLY A 103 -18.01 -5.54 -36.91
CA GLY A 103 -18.31 -6.67 -37.79
C GLY A 103 -17.39 -7.88 -37.62
N ILE A 104 -16.62 -7.94 -36.53
CA ILE A 104 -15.71 -9.05 -36.24
C ILE A 104 -16.49 -10.16 -35.54
N ARG A 105 -16.61 -11.31 -36.23
CA ARG A 105 -17.34 -12.46 -35.68
C ARG A 105 -16.69 -12.97 -34.36
N PRO A 106 -17.48 -13.41 -33.36
CA PRO A 106 -16.97 -13.82 -32.04
C PRO A 106 -15.90 -14.93 -32.03
N HIS A 107 -15.88 -15.79 -33.05
CA HIS A 107 -14.85 -16.83 -33.16
C HIS A 107 -13.48 -16.29 -33.62
N LYS A 108 -13.43 -15.11 -34.25
CA LYS A 108 -12.20 -14.47 -34.75
C LYS A 108 -11.49 -13.63 -33.69
N PHE A 109 -12.20 -13.16 -32.66
CA PHE A 109 -11.64 -12.36 -31.58
C PHE A 109 -12.22 -12.79 -30.22
N LYS A 110 -11.34 -13.15 -29.27
CA LYS A 110 -11.73 -13.68 -27.95
C LYS A 110 -11.23 -12.85 -26.75
N ALA A 111 -10.72 -11.63 -27.00
CA ALA A 111 -10.08 -10.78 -25.98
C ALA A 111 -9.25 -11.60 -24.96
N SER A 112 -8.37 -12.48 -25.45
CA SER A 112 -7.67 -13.46 -24.62
C SER A 112 -6.71 -12.79 -23.64
N THR A 113 -6.29 -13.49 -22.58
CA THR A 113 -5.29 -12.97 -21.63
C THR A 113 -4.04 -12.47 -22.33
N ARG A 114 -3.59 -13.19 -23.37
CA ARG A 114 -2.43 -12.81 -24.17
C ARG A 114 -2.67 -11.53 -24.95
N TRP A 115 -3.87 -11.37 -25.54
CA TRP A 115 -4.25 -10.13 -26.22
C TRP A 115 -4.28 -8.95 -25.23
N VAL A 116 -4.89 -9.10 -24.06
CA VAL A 116 -4.95 -8.06 -23.02
C VAL A 116 -3.55 -7.61 -22.59
N GLN A 117 -2.63 -8.55 -22.37
CA GLN A 117 -1.23 -8.24 -22.06
C GLN A 117 -0.55 -7.44 -23.17
N CYS A 118 -0.77 -7.82 -24.44
CA CYS A 118 -0.21 -7.12 -25.60
C CYS A 118 -0.81 -5.72 -25.77
N PHE A 119 -2.13 -5.59 -25.71
CA PHE A 119 -2.86 -4.32 -25.76
C PHE A 119 -2.31 -3.34 -24.71
N ARG A 120 -2.24 -3.78 -23.46
CA ARG A 120 -1.68 -2.99 -22.36
C ARG A 120 -0.26 -2.53 -22.62
N ARG A 121 0.59 -3.41 -23.17
CA ARG A 121 1.98 -3.06 -23.51
C ARG A 121 2.07 -2.06 -24.66
N ARG A 122 1.21 -2.18 -25.68
CA ARG A 122 1.14 -1.25 -26.82
C ARG A 122 0.75 0.16 -26.37
N HIS A 123 -0.27 0.26 -25.52
CA HIS A 123 -0.83 1.54 -25.06
C HIS A 123 -0.31 2.01 -23.69
N ARG A 124 0.77 1.40 -23.20
CA ARG A 124 1.44 1.76 -21.93
C ARG A 124 0.52 1.75 -20.70
N PHE A 125 -0.45 0.84 -20.66
CA PHE A 125 -1.32 0.65 -19.50
C PHE A 125 -0.76 -0.37 -18.50
N ALA A 126 -0.76 0.00 -17.21
CA ALA A 126 -0.40 -0.89 -16.11
C ALA A 126 -1.62 -1.26 -15.28
N TRP A 127 -1.69 -2.51 -14.80
CA TRP A 127 -2.57 -2.83 -13.67
C TRP A 127 -2.03 -2.11 -12.44
N ARG A 128 -2.91 -1.41 -11.72
CA ARG A 128 -2.57 -0.71 -10.49
C ARG A 128 -3.49 -1.20 -9.40
N THR A 129 -2.95 -1.41 -8.21
CA THR A 129 -3.76 -1.66 -7.03
C THR A 129 -4.48 -0.37 -6.68
N LYS A 130 -5.76 -0.48 -6.29
CA LYS A 130 -6.55 0.64 -5.79
C LYS A 130 -5.79 1.26 -4.61
N THR A 131 -5.46 2.54 -4.70
CA THR A 131 -4.76 3.25 -3.64
C THR A 131 -5.72 3.94 -2.67
N ARG A 132 -6.91 4.33 -3.14
CA ARG A 132 -7.95 5.06 -2.38
C ARG A 132 -9.35 4.66 -2.86
N ILE A 133 -10.33 4.68 -1.96
CA ILE A 133 -11.76 4.52 -2.24
C ILE A 133 -12.44 5.73 -1.59
N GLY A 134 -13.08 6.58 -2.39
CA GLY A 134 -13.78 7.78 -1.94
C GLY A 134 -14.67 8.29 -3.06
N GLN A 135 -15.70 9.05 -2.70
CA GLN A 135 -16.63 9.65 -3.67
C GLN A 135 -16.06 10.92 -4.33
N ALA A 136 -15.08 11.56 -3.68
CA ALA A 136 -14.43 12.77 -4.18
C ALA A 136 -13.38 12.46 -5.25
N SER A 137 -13.40 13.24 -6.34
CA SER A 137 -12.40 13.20 -7.41
C SER A 137 -11.08 13.84 -6.97
N ASN A 138 -10.05 13.75 -7.83
CA ASN A 138 -8.78 14.46 -7.57
C ASN A 138 -8.95 15.98 -7.65
N GLU A 139 -9.84 16.47 -8.51
CA GLU A 139 -10.12 17.91 -8.67
C GLU A 139 -10.80 18.46 -7.41
N ASP A 140 -11.78 17.73 -6.87
CA ASP A 140 -12.42 18.06 -5.59
C ASP A 140 -11.39 18.15 -4.47
N GLY A 141 -10.42 17.22 -4.45
CA GLY A 141 -9.33 17.24 -3.47
C GLY A 141 -8.40 18.44 -3.60
N ALA A 142 -8.08 18.87 -4.83
CA ALA A 142 -7.25 20.06 -5.06
C ALA A 142 -7.99 21.34 -4.65
N ASN A 143 -9.27 21.45 -4.99
CA ASN A 143 -10.10 22.59 -4.59
C ASN A 143 -10.26 22.65 -3.07
N ALA A 144 -10.54 21.52 -2.43
CA ALA A 144 -10.64 21.45 -0.97
C ALA A 144 -9.32 21.82 -0.27
N LEU A 145 -8.18 21.44 -0.85
CA LEU A 145 -6.87 21.84 -0.32
C LEU A 145 -6.64 23.34 -0.43
N GLU A 146 -6.95 23.95 -1.57
CA GLU A 146 -6.75 25.40 -1.76
C GLU A 146 -7.66 26.22 -0.86
N GLU A 147 -8.93 25.84 -0.75
CA GLU A 147 -9.89 26.48 0.16
C GLU A 147 -9.44 26.34 1.62
N PHE A 148 -9.07 25.13 2.02
CA PHE A 148 -8.57 24.87 3.37
C PHE A 148 -7.31 25.67 3.67
N SER A 149 -6.32 25.64 2.78
CA SER A 149 -5.05 26.35 2.96
C SER A 149 -5.24 27.86 3.03
N THR A 150 -6.13 28.41 2.21
CA THR A 150 -6.50 29.83 2.24
C THR A 150 -7.14 30.20 3.57
N LYS A 151 -8.10 29.41 4.03
CA LYS A 151 -8.76 29.65 5.32
C LYS A 151 -7.80 29.54 6.51
N ILE A 152 -6.88 28.58 6.51
CA ILE A 152 -5.85 28.47 7.54
C ILE A 152 -4.94 29.71 7.54
N ARG A 153 -4.51 30.21 6.38
CA ARG A 153 -3.71 31.45 6.27
C ARG A 153 -4.45 32.65 6.87
N THR A 154 -5.73 32.83 6.53
CA THR A 154 -6.56 33.89 7.09
C THR A 154 -6.65 33.81 8.61
N ILE A 155 -6.92 32.61 9.16
CA ILE A 155 -6.98 32.40 10.61
C ILE A 155 -5.65 32.72 11.29
N ILE A 156 -4.52 32.33 10.68
CA ILE A 156 -3.19 32.60 11.23
C ILE A 156 -2.97 34.10 11.40
N GLU A 157 -3.36 34.90 10.41
CA GLU A 157 -3.22 36.35 10.42
C GLU A 157 -4.20 37.03 11.40
N GLU A 158 -5.49 36.71 11.31
CA GLU A 158 -6.54 37.32 12.13
C GLU A 158 -6.39 37.01 13.62
N GLU A 159 -6.09 35.75 13.95
CA GLU A 159 -5.96 35.28 15.33
C GLU A 159 -4.52 35.41 15.87
N ARG A 160 -3.61 35.98 15.07
CA ARG A 160 -2.18 36.13 15.37
C ARG A 160 -1.56 34.84 15.91
N ILE A 161 -1.80 33.74 15.20
CA ILE A 161 -1.33 32.41 15.59
C ILE A 161 0.21 32.39 15.56
N ALA A 162 0.80 32.06 16.70
CA ALA A 162 2.25 31.99 16.86
C ALA A 162 2.84 30.64 16.42
N LEU A 163 2.05 29.58 16.50
CA LEU A 163 2.48 28.22 16.20
C LEU A 163 1.31 27.38 15.68
N VAL A 164 1.55 26.71 14.55
CA VAL A 164 0.61 25.78 13.91
C VAL A 164 1.10 24.36 14.16
N LEU A 165 0.20 23.55 14.72
CA LEU A 165 0.43 22.16 15.04
C LEU A 165 -0.55 21.28 14.30
N ASN A 166 -0.09 20.09 13.94
CA ASN A 166 -0.92 19.05 13.38
C ASN A 166 -0.79 17.78 14.21
N ALA A 167 -1.93 17.18 14.53
CA ALA A 167 -1.97 15.90 15.22
C ALA A 167 -2.99 14.97 14.59
N ASP A 168 -2.68 13.67 14.68
CA ASP A 168 -3.49 12.62 14.09
C ASP A 168 -3.25 11.28 14.79
N GLN A 169 -4.31 10.47 14.87
CA GLN A 169 -4.21 9.11 15.41
C GLN A 169 -3.86 8.12 14.33
N THR A 170 -3.02 7.16 14.70
CA THR A 170 -2.69 6.05 13.84
C THR A 170 -2.63 4.73 14.58
N ALA A 171 -3.13 3.68 13.93
CA ALA A 171 -3.01 2.32 14.41
C ALA A 171 -1.58 1.80 14.26
N ILE A 172 -1.02 1.31 15.36
CA ILE A 172 0.25 0.59 15.42
C ILE A 172 -0.07 -0.88 15.69
N ASN A 173 0.15 -1.74 14.70
CA ASN A 173 -0.12 -3.17 14.82
C ASN A 173 1.06 -3.85 15.53
N TYR A 174 0.78 -4.87 16.35
CA TYR A 174 1.86 -5.67 16.93
C TYR A 174 2.49 -6.62 15.91
N GLU A 175 1.71 -7.08 14.92
CA GLU A 175 2.21 -7.91 13.82
C GLU A 175 2.04 -7.20 12.47
N TYR A 176 3.11 -7.16 11.67
CA TYR A 176 3.13 -6.57 10.32
C TYR A 176 3.24 -7.65 9.23
N LEU A 177 2.37 -8.67 9.29
CA LEU A 177 2.36 -9.75 8.28
C LEU A 177 2.19 -9.19 6.84
N PRO A 178 3.03 -9.62 5.89
CA PRO A 178 2.89 -9.23 4.49
C PRO A 178 1.64 -9.86 3.86
N THR A 179 0.96 -9.10 2.98
CA THR A 179 -0.23 -9.56 2.26
C THR A 179 0.07 -10.47 1.06
N LYS A 180 1.36 -10.59 0.69
CA LYS A 180 1.82 -11.43 -0.41
C LYS A 180 2.93 -12.34 0.10
N THR A 181 2.84 -13.61 -0.24
CA THR A 181 3.81 -14.65 0.11
C THR A 181 4.29 -15.34 -1.16
N LEU A 182 5.50 -15.89 -1.11
CA LEU A 182 6.07 -16.71 -2.18
C LEU A 182 5.78 -18.16 -1.85
N ASN A 183 4.98 -18.82 -2.70
CA ASN A 183 4.64 -20.24 -2.55
C ASN A 183 4.72 -20.94 -3.91
N SER A 184 4.65 -22.26 -3.89
CA SER A 184 4.72 -23.09 -5.09
C SER A 184 3.60 -22.72 -6.06
N CYS A 185 3.92 -22.68 -7.35
CA CYS A 185 2.94 -22.38 -8.38
C CYS A 185 1.81 -23.43 -8.37
N GLY A 186 0.56 -22.98 -8.19
CA GLY A 186 -0.63 -23.87 -8.19
C GLY A 186 -1.20 -24.19 -6.81
N GLU A 187 -0.56 -23.76 -5.73
CA GLU A 187 -1.13 -23.88 -4.39
C GLU A 187 -2.37 -23.00 -4.23
N LYS A 188 -3.49 -23.61 -3.86
CA LYS A 188 -4.78 -22.92 -3.67
C LYS A 188 -4.91 -22.26 -2.31
N THR A 189 -4.20 -22.78 -1.30
CA THR A 189 -4.27 -22.31 0.09
C THR A 189 -2.86 -22.18 0.64
N VAL A 190 -2.54 -20.99 1.15
CA VAL A 190 -1.23 -20.68 1.74
C VAL A 190 -1.39 -20.53 3.24
N TRP A 191 -0.77 -21.43 4.00
CA TRP A 191 -0.78 -21.35 5.46
C TRP A 191 0.38 -20.50 5.95
N VAL A 192 0.06 -19.40 6.63
CA VAL A 192 1.04 -18.56 7.32
C VAL A 192 0.82 -18.72 8.81
N LYS A 193 1.82 -19.23 9.53
CA LYS A 193 1.78 -19.29 11.00
C LYS A 193 1.79 -17.85 11.54
N CYS A 194 0.76 -17.50 12.30
CA CYS A 194 0.54 -16.18 12.88
C CYS A 194 0.38 -16.35 14.39
N GLY A 195 0.86 -15.39 15.20
CA GLY A 195 0.74 -15.41 16.65
C GLY A 195 -0.68 -15.16 17.19
N GLY A 196 -1.69 -15.16 16.31
CA GLY A 196 -3.09 -14.89 16.66
C GLY A 196 -3.42 -13.42 16.92
N LYS A 197 -2.42 -12.51 16.84
CA LYS A 197 -2.56 -11.08 17.19
C LYS A 197 -2.54 -10.13 16.00
N THR A 198 -2.75 -10.62 14.78
CA THR A 198 -2.80 -9.79 13.54
C THR A 198 -3.75 -8.61 13.58
N LYS A 199 -4.80 -8.66 14.42
CA LYS A 199 -5.77 -7.58 14.60
C LYS A 199 -5.54 -6.76 15.87
N GLU A 200 -4.62 -7.18 16.74
CA GLU A 200 -4.28 -6.41 17.93
C GLU A 200 -3.36 -5.25 17.56
N ARG A 201 -3.68 -4.10 18.14
CA ARG A 201 -3.04 -2.83 17.83
C ARG A 201 -3.08 -1.91 19.04
N ALA A 202 -2.08 -1.05 19.13
CA ALA A 202 -2.13 0.18 19.91
C ALA A 202 -2.61 1.34 19.03
N THR A 203 -3.13 2.39 19.66
CA THR A 203 -3.40 3.67 18.99
C THR A 203 -2.32 4.66 19.38
N ALA A 204 -1.62 5.24 18.41
CA ALA A 204 -0.66 6.31 18.65
C ALA A 204 -1.22 7.63 18.16
N MET A 205 -1.16 8.69 18.97
CA MET A 205 -1.43 10.06 18.56
C MET A 205 -0.09 10.77 18.39
N VAL A 206 0.19 11.20 17.16
CA VAL A 206 1.42 11.93 16.81
C VAL A 206 1.13 13.42 16.77
N LEU A 207 2.12 14.24 17.11
CA LEU A 207 2.03 15.71 17.09
C LEU A 207 3.33 16.30 16.53
N GLY A 208 3.19 17.28 15.66
CA GLY A 208 4.32 18.01 15.09
C GLY A 208 3.95 19.40 14.59
N ASP A 209 4.97 20.19 14.31
CA ASP A 209 4.82 21.56 13.77
C ASP A 209 5.32 21.68 12.32
N ALA A 210 5.11 22.86 11.74
CA ALA A 210 5.57 23.18 10.38
C ALA A 210 7.09 23.20 10.20
N SER A 211 7.87 23.29 11.29
CA SER A 211 9.34 23.20 11.24
C SER A 211 9.84 21.74 11.18
N GLY A 212 8.93 20.77 11.31
CA GLY A 212 9.25 19.36 11.40
C GLY A 212 9.63 18.91 12.82
N ARG A 213 9.47 19.77 13.83
CA ARG A 213 9.66 19.39 15.22
C ARG A 213 8.57 18.39 15.61
N LYS A 214 8.99 17.34 16.31
CA LYS A 214 8.11 16.31 16.86
C LYS A 214 7.93 16.56 18.35
N TYR A 215 6.74 16.30 18.84
CA TYR A 215 6.40 16.41 20.25
C TYR A 215 6.20 15.01 20.84
N PRO A 216 6.24 14.86 22.18
CA PRO A 216 5.92 13.61 22.86
C PRO A 216 4.65 12.96 22.31
N LEU A 217 4.73 11.68 21.92
CA LEU A 217 3.58 10.96 21.41
C LEU A 217 2.71 10.41 22.54
N PHE A 218 1.43 10.18 22.25
CA PHE A 218 0.52 9.46 23.14
C PHE A 218 0.25 8.07 22.60
N LEU A 219 0.46 7.04 23.41
CA LEU A 219 0.17 5.63 23.10
C LEU A 219 -1.01 5.15 23.93
N ILE A 220 -2.00 4.56 23.28
CA ILE A 220 -3.15 3.95 23.93
C ILE A 220 -3.07 2.44 23.74
N LEU A 221 -2.87 1.74 24.85
CA LEU A 221 -2.78 0.29 24.92
C LEU A 221 -4.09 -0.32 25.39
N LYS A 222 -4.32 -1.56 24.96
CA LYS A 222 -5.47 -2.33 25.42
C LYS A 222 -5.18 -2.88 26.81
N THR A 223 -5.98 -2.51 27.80
CA THR A 223 -5.84 -3.01 29.19
C THR A 223 -7.14 -3.59 29.72
N LYS A 224 -7.04 -4.66 30.51
CA LYS A 224 -8.21 -5.17 31.24
C LYS A 224 -8.54 -4.21 32.38
N GLN A 225 -9.79 -3.78 32.46
CA GLN A 225 -10.26 -2.95 33.55
C GLN A 225 -10.50 -3.80 34.82
N SER A 226 -10.22 -3.21 35.99
CA SER A 226 -10.57 -3.83 37.27
C SER A 226 -12.09 -3.97 37.42
N ARG A 227 -12.53 -4.98 38.17
CA ARG A 227 -13.95 -5.16 38.54
C ARG A 227 -14.40 -4.20 39.64
N ILE A 228 -13.46 -3.58 40.36
CA ILE A 228 -13.75 -2.72 41.52
C ILE A 228 -13.75 -1.25 41.06
N LYS A 229 -14.91 -0.59 41.12
CA LYS A 229 -15.10 0.78 40.60
C LYS A 229 -14.14 1.82 41.20
N VAL A 230 -13.88 1.76 42.50
CA VAL A 230 -12.94 2.68 43.18
C VAL A 230 -11.53 2.52 42.64
N VAL A 231 -11.09 1.27 42.41
CA VAL A 231 -9.78 0.97 41.81
C VAL A 231 -9.73 1.44 40.36
N VAL A 232 -10.83 1.35 39.60
CA VAL A 232 -10.92 1.87 38.23
C VAL A 232 -10.73 3.39 38.22
N GLN A 233 -11.42 4.12 39.09
CA GLN A 233 -11.27 5.57 39.20
C GLN A 233 -9.84 5.95 39.59
N GLU A 234 -9.27 5.30 40.61
CA GLU A 234 -7.88 5.52 41.00
C GLU A 234 -6.92 5.25 39.83
N ASN A 235 -7.06 4.11 39.15
CA ASN A 235 -6.19 3.77 38.02
C ASN A 235 -6.30 4.78 36.88
N ASN A 236 -7.50 5.23 36.54
CA ASN A 236 -7.71 6.22 35.46
C ASN A 236 -7.11 7.59 35.80
N SER A 237 -7.14 7.98 37.07
CA SER A 237 -6.67 9.28 37.54
C SER A 237 -5.16 9.33 37.73
N VAL A 238 -4.56 8.31 38.35
CA VAL A 238 -3.14 8.36 38.77
C VAL A 238 -2.23 7.36 38.06
N ARG A 239 -2.79 6.38 37.35
CA ARG A 239 -2.01 5.32 36.66
C ARG A 239 -2.37 5.17 35.20
N HIS A 240 -2.96 6.21 34.61
CA HIS A 240 -3.31 6.25 33.20
C HIS A 240 -4.15 5.05 32.70
N GLY A 241 -4.93 4.42 33.58
CA GLY A 241 -5.76 3.24 33.26
C GLY A 241 -5.05 1.88 33.41
N PHE A 242 -3.81 1.87 33.93
CA PHE A 242 -3.07 0.66 34.27
C PHE A 242 -3.26 0.26 35.74
N GLY A 243 -3.12 -1.04 36.02
CA GLY A 243 -3.02 -1.54 37.39
C GLY A 243 -1.67 -1.24 38.02
N ARG A 244 -1.58 -1.35 39.35
CA ARG A 244 -0.38 -1.01 40.13
C ARG A 244 0.92 -1.67 39.68
N VAL A 245 0.85 -2.93 39.24
CA VAL A 245 2.04 -3.70 38.83
C VAL A 245 2.57 -3.17 37.49
N VAL A 246 1.72 -3.20 36.46
CA VAL A 246 2.06 -2.75 35.10
C VAL A 246 2.43 -1.27 35.06
N TRP A 247 1.82 -0.44 35.92
CA TRP A 247 2.12 0.99 35.98
C TRP A 247 3.61 1.29 36.23
N LYS A 248 4.30 0.51 37.06
CA LYS A 248 5.73 0.73 37.37
C LYS A 248 6.60 0.66 36.12
N GLU A 249 6.32 -0.32 35.26
CA GLU A 249 7.03 -0.49 33.99
C GLU A 249 6.64 0.62 33.01
N VAL A 250 5.35 0.91 32.88
CA VAL A 250 4.84 1.95 31.98
C VAL A 250 5.40 3.34 32.33
N GLU A 251 5.44 3.69 33.61
CA GLU A 251 5.97 4.95 34.11
C GLU A 251 7.47 5.10 33.81
N ALA A 252 8.25 4.03 33.98
CA ALA A 252 9.66 4.00 33.61
C ALA A 252 9.84 4.23 32.11
N ILE A 253 9.02 3.57 31.27
CA ILE A 253 9.07 3.74 29.81
C ILE A 253 8.69 5.17 29.40
N GLN A 254 7.61 5.73 29.95
CA GLN A 254 7.22 7.12 29.67
C GLN A 254 8.37 8.10 29.97
N SER A 255 9.03 7.91 31.11
CA SER A 255 10.12 8.75 31.57
C SER A 255 11.36 8.61 30.68
N GLN A 256 11.68 7.38 30.27
CA GLN A 256 12.83 7.08 29.43
C GLN A 256 12.69 7.67 28.00
N TYR A 257 11.50 7.59 27.41
CA TYR A 257 11.28 7.98 26.01
C TYR A 257 10.60 9.33 25.83
N GLY A 258 10.20 9.98 26.93
CA GLY A 258 9.47 11.25 26.86
C GLY A 258 8.16 11.10 26.09
N CYS A 259 7.40 10.05 26.37
CA CYS A 259 6.09 9.78 25.78
C CYS A 259 5.01 9.66 26.86
N GLN A 260 3.75 9.64 26.45
CA GLN A 260 2.62 9.37 27.34
C GLN A 260 1.94 8.07 26.92
N ILE A 261 1.67 7.20 27.87
CA ILE A 261 1.10 5.88 27.66
C ILE A 261 -0.15 5.78 28.55
N TYR A 262 -1.29 5.51 27.91
CA TYR A 262 -2.58 5.30 28.54
C TYR A 262 -3.12 3.91 28.20
N GLY A 263 -3.92 3.38 29.11
CA GLY A 263 -4.57 2.08 28.98
C GLY A 263 -6.09 2.23 29.04
N ASN A 264 -6.79 1.58 28.12
CA ASN A 264 -8.23 1.36 28.27
C ASN A 264 -8.68 0.05 27.60
N PRO A 265 -9.88 -0.47 27.90
CA PRO A 265 -10.33 -1.77 27.37
C PRO A 265 -10.44 -1.87 25.85
N SER A 266 -10.58 -0.73 25.17
CA SER A 266 -10.84 -0.68 23.74
C SER A 266 -9.57 -0.36 22.93
N ALA A 267 -8.54 0.21 23.57
CA ALA A 267 -7.39 0.86 22.95
C ALA A 267 -7.74 2.02 22.00
N TRP A 268 -8.94 2.61 22.14
CA TRP A 268 -9.40 3.72 21.31
C TRP A 268 -9.24 5.07 22.01
N TRP A 269 -9.12 6.12 21.20
CA TRP A 269 -9.14 7.50 21.65
C TRP A 269 -10.54 7.92 22.13
N ASN A 270 -10.60 8.82 23.10
CA ASN A 270 -11.86 9.37 23.65
C ASN A 270 -11.66 10.83 24.10
N SER A 271 -12.75 11.49 24.51
CA SER A 271 -12.72 12.91 24.86
C SER A 271 -11.88 13.24 26.10
N ASP A 272 -11.80 12.32 27.07
CA ASP A 272 -10.94 12.47 28.25
C ASP A 272 -9.45 12.49 27.84
N LEU A 273 -9.07 11.60 26.92
CA LEU A 273 -7.73 11.59 26.33
C LEU A 273 -7.44 12.86 25.52
N SER A 274 -8.42 13.42 24.81
CA SER A 274 -8.28 14.73 24.15
C SER A 274 -7.95 15.83 25.16
N ILE A 275 -8.64 15.88 26.31
CA ILE A 275 -8.37 16.87 27.36
C ILE A 275 -6.98 16.68 27.96
N LYS A 276 -6.60 15.43 28.27
CA LYS A 276 -5.27 15.10 28.82
C LYS A 276 -4.15 15.46 27.86
N PHE A 277 -4.34 15.18 26.57
CA PHE A 277 -3.43 15.57 25.50
C PHE A 277 -3.23 17.10 25.46
N LEU A 278 -4.33 17.87 25.48
CA LEU A 278 -4.25 19.32 25.46
C LEU A 278 -3.51 19.85 26.69
N LYS A 279 -3.85 19.38 27.89
CA LYS A 279 -3.17 19.80 29.13
C LYS A 279 -1.69 19.48 29.11
N PHE A 280 -1.32 18.25 28.77
CA PHE A 280 0.07 17.83 28.74
C PHE A 280 0.93 18.69 27.80
N HIS A 281 0.43 19.02 26.60
CA HIS A 281 1.20 19.79 25.62
C HIS A 281 1.13 21.31 25.81
N PHE A 282 0.05 21.83 26.39
CA PHE A 282 -0.23 23.27 26.33
C PHE A 282 -0.37 23.97 27.69
N GLU A 283 -0.51 23.24 28.79
CA GLU A 283 -0.74 23.82 30.12
C GLU A 283 0.49 24.54 30.67
N SER A 284 1.69 23.99 30.45
CA SER A 284 2.97 24.51 30.97
C SER A 284 3.68 25.53 30.06
N ARG A 285 3.00 26.07 29.04
CA ARG A 285 3.62 27.00 28.08
C ARG A 285 3.87 28.38 28.70
N GLU A 286 5.12 28.83 28.68
CA GLU A 286 5.60 30.08 29.31
C GLU A 286 5.04 31.39 28.72
N ALA A 287 4.21 31.35 27.67
CA ALA A 287 3.59 32.54 27.06
C ALA A 287 2.13 32.30 26.64
N ARG A 288 1.37 31.54 27.45
CA ARG A 288 0.00 31.13 27.15
C ARG A 288 -0.95 32.30 26.87
N SER A 289 -0.78 33.44 27.55
CA SER A 289 -1.61 34.63 27.37
C SER A 289 -1.33 35.41 26.08
N GLU A 290 -0.13 35.24 25.50
CA GLU A 290 0.34 36.08 24.37
C GLU A 290 0.44 35.31 23.05
N LYS A 291 0.72 34.00 23.11
CA LYS A 291 0.99 33.18 21.92
C LYS A 291 -0.09 32.12 21.71
N LYS A 292 -1.08 32.47 20.89
CA LYS A 292 -2.15 31.56 20.49
C LYS A 292 -1.61 30.46 19.58
N VAL A 293 -2.08 29.23 19.78
CA VAL A 293 -1.70 28.07 18.96
C VAL A 293 -2.89 27.60 18.15
N LEU A 294 -2.64 27.24 16.89
CA LEU A 294 -3.60 26.56 16.04
C LEU A 294 -3.27 25.06 16.04
N LEU A 295 -4.20 24.23 16.48
CA LEU A 295 -4.08 22.78 16.44
C LEU A 295 -5.08 22.21 15.42
N LEU A 296 -4.53 21.57 14.40
CA LEU A 296 -5.28 20.88 13.36
C LEU A 296 -5.54 19.42 13.79
N TRP A 297 -6.82 19.04 13.81
CA TRP A 297 -7.29 17.68 14.10
C TRP A 297 -8.24 17.19 13.01
N ASP A 298 -8.34 15.87 12.86
CA ASP A 298 -9.36 15.24 12.00
C ASP A 298 -10.77 15.48 12.56
N ASP A 299 -11.83 15.18 11.81
CA ASP A 299 -13.22 15.43 12.24
C ASP A 299 -13.77 14.39 13.24
N PHE A 300 -12.90 13.74 14.02
CA PHE A 300 -13.35 12.78 15.03
C PHE A 300 -14.08 13.49 16.18
N SER A 301 -15.30 13.04 16.49
CA SER A 301 -16.19 13.70 17.45
C SER A 301 -15.58 13.90 18.84
N ALA A 302 -14.71 12.99 19.28
CA ALA A 302 -14.05 13.09 20.58
C ALA A 302 -13.07 14.28 20.70
N HIS A 303 -12.71 14.93 19.58
CA HIS A 303 -11.86 16.12 19.56
C HIS A 303 -12.63 17.43 19.75
N PHE A 304 -13.95 17.41 19.56
CA PHE A 304 -14.76 18.64 19.51
C PHE A 304 -15.97 18.58 20.44
N THR A 305 -15.89 17.80 21.52
CA THR A 305 -16.91 17.90 22.57
C THR A 305 -16.78 19.24 23.31
N ASP A 306 -17.87 19.72 23.90
CA ASP A 306 -17.90 21.01 24.59
C ASP A 306 -16.80 21.14 25.65
N ALA A 307 -16.53 20.05 26.39
CA ALA A 307 -15.48 20.01 27.40
C ALA A 307 -14.07 20.14 26.78
N VAL A 308 -13.82 19.55 25.61
CA VAL A 308 -12.55 19.66 24.89
C VAL A 308 -12.38 21.07 24.33
N MET A 309 -13.44 21.62 23.74
CA MET A 309 -13.45 22.99 23.22
C MET A 309 -13.25 24.03 24.34
N ALA A 310 -13.86 23.83 25.51
CA ALA A 310 -13.64 24.66 26.68
C ALA A 310 -12.18 24.59 27.15
N CYS A 311 -11.63 23.37 27.32
CA CYS A 311 -10.24 23.16 27.70
C CYS A 311 -9.27 23.85 26.71
N ALA A 312 -9.50 23.71 25.41
CA ALA A 312 -8.67 24.33 24.38
C ALA A 312 -8.71 25.87 24.47
N ARG A 313 -9.91 26.46 24.64
CA ARG A 313 -10.07 27.91 24.84
C ARG A 313 -9.32 28.40 26.06
N ASP A 314 -9.46 27.73 27.20
CA ASP A 314 -8.72 28.07 28.41
C ASP A 314 -7.22 28.01 28.15
N LEU A 315 -6.76 27.01 27.39
CA LEU A 315 -5.36 26.80 27.04
C LEU A 315 -4.83 27.79 25.99
N ASN A 316 -5.64 28.72 25.47
CA ASN A 316 -5.32 29.58 24.32
C ASN A 316 -4.85 28.76 23.10
N VAL A 317 -5.60 27.69 22.82
CA VAL A 317 -5.45 26.81 21.66
C VAL A 317 -6.73 26.88 20.84
N LEU A 318 -6.57 27.28 19.58
CA LEU A 318 -7.62 27.23 18.58
C LEU A 318 -7.61 25.86 17.92
N LEU A 319 -8.69 25.09 18.10
CA LEU A 319 -8.87 23.83 17.40
C LEU A 319 -9.50 24.09 16.04
N TYR A 320 -8.95 23.46 15.01
CA TYR A 320 -9.51 23.54 13.67
C TYR A 320 -9.60 22.16 13.03
N LYS A 321 -10.75 21.92 12.38
CA LYS A 321 -11.09 20.65 11.75
C LYS A 321 -10.48 20.55 10.36
N VAL A 322 -9.80 19.46 10.09
CA VAL A 322 -9.45 19.05 8.73
C VAL A 322 -10.75 18.67 8.00
N PRO A 323 -10.96 19.12 6.74
CA PRO A 323 -12.17 18.82 6.00
C PRO A 323 -12.43 17.31 5.89
N PRO A 324 -13.64 16.84 6.27
CA PRO A 324 -13.96 15.42 6.21
C PRO A 324 -13.92 14.90 4.78
N GLY A 325 -13.44 13.67 4.58
CA GLY A 325 -13.28 13.06 3.26
C GLY A 325 -12.04 13.50 2.48
N PHE A 326 -11.33 14.54 2.94
CA PHE A 326 -10.13 15.09 2.31
C PHE A 326 -8.86 14.93 3.17
N THR A 327 -8.88 14.12 4.22
CA THR A 327 -7.72 13.80 5.08
C THR A 327 -6.47 13.45 4.28
N TRP A 328 -6.62 12.68 3.19
CA TRP A 328 -5.51 12.25 2.34
C TRP A 328 -4.71 13.38 1.66
N VAL A 329 -5.26 14.60 1.60
CA VAL A 329 -4.62 15.80 1.05
C VAL A 329 -4.47 16.90 2.09
N CYS A 330 -5.46 17.07 2.98
CA CYS A 330 -5.49 18.14 3.97
C CYS A 330 -4.96 17.76 5.36
N GLN A 331 -4.56 16.50 5.62
CA GLN A 331 -3.97 16.06 6.89
C GLN A 331 -2.44 15.86 6.79
N PRO A 332 -1.64 16.86 7.21
CA PRO A 332 -0.18 16.79 7.15
C PRO A 332 0.44 15.53 7.79
N ALA A 333 -0.02 15.10 8.96
CA ALA A 333 0.55 13.95 9.66
C ALA A 333 0.44 12.65 8.85
N ASP A 334 -0.71 12.44 8.21
CA ASP A 334 -0.98 11.27 7.36
C ASP A 334 -0.07 11.25 6.13
N VAL A 335 0.11 12.42 5.51
CA VAL A 335 0.91 12.58 4.29
C VAL A 335 2.41 12.49 4.59
N ALA A 336 2.86 13.09 5.68
CA ALA A 336 4.28 13.36 5.92
C ALA A 336 4.94 12.42 6.94
N TRP A 337 4.27 12.06 8.05
CA TRP A 337 4.97 11.47 9.20
C TRP A 337 4.55 10.03 9.52
N ILE A 338 3.26 9.74 9.44
CA ILE A 338 2.70 8.43 9.80
C ILE A 338 3.21 7.34 8.86
N ARG A 339 3.27 7.63 7.55
CA ARG A 339 3.75 6.65 6.57
C ARG A 339 5.21 6.25 6.81
N PRO A 340 6.18 7.18 6.94
CA PRO A 340 7.54 6.83 7.33
C PRO A 340 7.63 6.04 8.63
N LEU A 341 6.89 6.45 9.68
CA LEU A 341 6.83 5.73 10.95
C LEU A 341 6.44 4.26 10.75
N LYS A 342 5.34 3.99 10.03
CA LYS A 342 4.87 2.62 9.77
C LYS A 342 5.82 1.81 8.90
N VAL A 343 6.55 2.45 7.99
CA VAL A 343 7.58 1.77 7.18
C VAL A 343 8.73 1.31 8.08
N SER A 344 9.21 2.18 8.96
CA SER A 344 10.28 1.84 9.92
C SER A 344 9.86 0.73 10.87
N LEU A 345 8.66 0.80 11.45
CA LEU A 345 8.13 -0.25 12.33
C LEU A 345 8.05 -1.61 11.63
N ARG A 346 7.59 -1.65 10.38
CA ARG A 346 7.58 -2.88 9.58
C ARG A 346 8.99 -3.42 9.35
N SER A 347 9.97 -2.54 9.10
CA SER A 347 11.37 -2.94 8.93
C SER A 347 11.95 -3.56 10.20
N LEU A 348 11.67 -2.97 11.37
CA LEU A 348 12.10 -3.50 12.67
C LEU A 348 11.47 -4.87 12.94
N TRP A 349 10.17 -5.01 12.68
CA TRP A 349 9.46 -6.28 12.84
C TRP A 349 10.04 -7.38 11.93
N LEU A 350 10.35 -7.07 10.67
CA LEU A 350 11.04 -8.01 9.77
C LEU A 350 12.44 -8.38 10.27
N GLY A 351 13.16 -7.43 10.87
CA GLY A 351 14.46 -7.67 11.51
C GLY A 351 14.36 -8.65 12.67
N SER A 352 13.37 -8.48 13.55
CA SER A 352 13.10 -9.39 14.67
C SER A 352 12.77 -10.81 14.20
N ILE A 353 11.90 -10.96 13.18
CA ILE A 353 11.61 -12.27 12.59
C ILE A 353 12.87 -12.91 12.02
N ARG A 354 13.71 -12.14 11.32
CA ARG A 354 14.97 -12.65 10.77
C ARG A 354 15.85 -13.20 11.89
N GLN A 355 15.97 -12.49 13.02
CA GLN A 355 16.74 -12.95 14.17
C GLN A 355 16.17 -14.24 14.76
N GLN A 356 14.85 -14.28 15.01
CA GLN A 356 14.16 -15.47 15.53
C GLN A 356 14.36 -16.71 14.65
N VAL A 357 14.24 -16.56 13.32
CA VAL A 357 14.49 -17.65 12.36
C VAL A 357 15.94 -18.13 12.39
N MET A 358 16.90 -17.22 12.59
CA MET A 358 18.31 -17.61 12.70
C MET A 358 18.56 -18.36 14.01
N SER A 359 18.02 -17.88 15.13
CA SER A 359 18.14 -18.54 16.43
C SER A 359 17.48 -19.92 16.46
N SER A 360 16.28 -20.07 15.88
CA SER A 360 15.58 -21.36 15.84
C SER A 360 16.32 -22.41 15.03
N ARG A 361 17.06 -22.00 13.98
CA ARG A 361 17.92 -22.89 13.19
C ARG A 361 19.13 -23.40 13.97
N VAL A 362 19.60 -22.64 14.96
CA VAL A 362 20.74 -22.99 15.81
C VAL A 362 20.31 -23.90 16.96
N CYS A 363 19.14 -23.66 17.57
CA CYS A 363 18.62 -24.46 18.70
C CYS A 363 17.86 -25.73 18.31
N GLY A 364 17.49 -25.92 17.02
CA GLY A 364 16.68 -27.07 16.59
C GLY A 364 15.21 -27.02 17.00
N GLU A 365 14.75 -25.89 17.54
CA GLU A 365 13.35 -25.66 17.94
C GLU A 365 12.50 -25.10 16.78
N THR A 366 11.19 -25.40 16.82
CA THR A 366 10.23 -24.94 15.81
C THR A 366 9.94 -23.44 15.92
N PHE A 367 10.03 -22.70 14.82
CA PHE A 367 9.70 -21.27 14.76
C PHE A 367 8.32 -20.96 15.38
N ASN A 368 8.31 -20.21 16.48
CA ASN A 368 7.15 -19.52 17.02
C ASN A 368 7.34 -18.02 16.82
N ALA A 369 6.37 -17.38 16.16
CA ALA A 369 6.39 -15.93 15.92
C ALA A 369 6.33 -15.07 17.20
N LEU A 370 6.25 -15.71 18.38
CA LEU A 370 6.08 -15.10 19.69
C LEU A 370 6.85 -15.83 20.81
N ASP A 371 7.85 -16.70 20.53
CA ASP A 371 8.68 -17.20 21.63
C ASP A 371 9.56 -16.05 22.15
N GLU A 372 9.08 -15.39 23.19
CA GLU A 372 9.93 -14.79 24.20
C GLU A 372 10.61 -15.96 24.91
N GLY A 373 11.73 -16.42 24.34
CA GLY A 373 12.51 -17.49 24.95
C GLY A 373 12.89 -17.09 26.38
N ASP A 374 12.64 -18.00 27.32
CA ASP A 374 13.30 -18.03 28.63
C ASP A 374 14.81 -18.16 28.41
N CYS A 375 15.48 -17.06 28.12
CA CYS A 375 16.89 -16.86 28.37
C CYS A 375 16.98 -15.87 29.52
N GLN A 376 17.06 -16.43 30.73
CA GLN A 376 17.71 -15.74 31.83
C GLN A 376 19.13 -15.36 31.37
N ASP A 377 19.50 -14.12 31.69
CA ASP A 377 20.73 -13.39 31.39
C ASP A 377 20.84 -12.66 30.03
N GLU A 378 21.14 -11.37 30.21
CA GLU A 378 21.44 -10.30 29.25
C GLU A 378 20.27 -9.63 28.50
N GLY A 379 19.58 -8.75 29.24
CA GLY A 379 19.20 -7.42 28.75
C GLY A 379 18.06 -7.36 27.73
N LEU A 380 16.82 -7.31 28.23
CA LEU A 380 15.64 -6.84 27.46
C LEU A 380 15.94 -5.48 26.81
N ARG A 381 16.26 -5.51 25.52
CA ARG A 381 16.56 -4.32 24.72
C ARG A 381 15.87 -4.35 23.35
N VAL A 382 14.61 -4.78 23.24
CA VAL A 382 13.90 -4.71 21.95
C VAL A 382 12.41 -4.45 22.08
N PHE A 383 12.00 -3.29 22.59
CA PHE A 383 10.69 -2.68 22.26
C PHE A 383 10.74 -1.18 22.49
N TYR A 384 11.53 -0.44 21.71
CA TYR A 384 11.68 1.00 21.93
C TYR A 384 11.90 1.80 20.64
N LEU A 385 10.83 2.48 20.20
CA LEU A 385 10.84 3.80 19.56
C LEU A 385 9.52 4.51 19.85
#